data_AF-A0AAW2CA54-F1
#
_entry.id   AF-A0AAW2CA54-F1
#
_cell.length_a   1.000
_cell.length_b   1.000
_cell.length_c   1.000
_cell.angle_alpha   90.00
_cell.angle_beta   90.00
_cell.angle_gamma   90.00
#
_symmetry.space_group_name_H-M   'P 1'
#
loop_
_entity.id
_entity.type
_entity.pdbx_description
1 polymer ?
#
loop_
_entity_poly.entity_id
_entity_poly.type
_entity_poly.pdbx_seq_one_letter_code
_entity_poly.pdbx_strand_id
1 'polypeptide(L)'
;MEDYTASYHALTILLTLLFLSNFHTSLASTSSTTTEKYKTYIKTACNSTTYPKECNNALLPFASKIKANPQKLCNTGLSISIKAAKNCSSTISKLSKNKGLTHSEVAIIKDCIENIKDSIDELKQSLNEMGQLEDLM
;
A
#
# COMPACT_ATOMS: atom_id res chain seq x y z
N MET A 1 40.78 -29.56 -48.82
CA MET A 1 40.29 -30.08 -47.52
C MET A 1 40.00 -28.94 -46.53
N GLU A 2 40.53 -27.74 -46.76
CA GLU A 2 40.34 -26.56 -45.90
C GLU A 2 38.95 -25.90 -46.06
N ASP A 3 38.34 -25.93 -47.25
CA ASP A 3 37.01 -25.33 -47.50
C ASP A 3 35.84 -26.03 -46.76
N TYR A 4 35.94 -27.34 -46.59
CA TYR A 4 34.93 -28.11 -45.85
C TYR A 4 34.96 -27.78 -44.36
N THR A 5 36.14 -27.60 -43.78
CA THR A 5 36.32 -27.26 -42.36
C THR A 5 35.72 -25.88 -42.05
N ALA A 6 35.88 -24.89 -42.95
CA ALA A 6 35.25 -23.58 -42.81
C ALA A 6 33.72 -23.64 -42.85
N SER A 7 33.15 -24.48 -43.72
CA SER A 7 31.70 -24.71 -43.79
C SER A 7 31.14 -25.36 -42.51
N TYR A 8 31.88 -26.31 -41.91
CA TYR A 8 31.48 -26.92 -40.64
C TYR A 8 31.53 -25.90 -39.48
N HIS A 9 32.56 -25.06 -39.42
CA HIS A 9 32.64 -24.00 -38.41
C HIS A 9 31.49 -23.00 -38.54
N ALA A 10 31.16 -22.55 -39.75
CA ALA A 10 30.03 -21.66 -39.99
C ALA A 10 28.69 -22.28 -39.54
N LEU A 11 28.49 -23.57 -39.82
CA LEU A 11 27.30 -24.31 -39.39
C LEU A 11 27.21 -24.44 -37.87
N THR A 12 28.33 -24.73 -37.19
CA THR A 12 28.36 -24.80 -35.71
C THR A 12 28.05 -23.45 -35.07
N ILE A 13 28.58 -22.35 -35.60
CA ILE A 13 28.32 -21.00 -35.10
C ILE A 13 26.83 -20.66 -35.25
N LEU A 14 26.25 -20.93 -36.44
CA LEU A 14 24.83 -20.68 -36.69
C LEU A 14 23.92 -21.46 -35.74
N LEU A 15 24.24 -22.73 -35.47
CA LEU A 15 23.51 -23.56 -34.52
C LEU A 15 23.62 -22.99 -33.10
N THR A 16 24.81 -22.58 -32.65
CA THR A 16 24.98 -21.99 -31.31
C THR A 16 24.22 -20.67 -31.13
N LEU A 17 24.17 -19.81 -32.16
CA LEU A 17 23.40 -18.57 -32.14
C LEU A 17 21.88 -18.84 -32.07
N LEU A 18 21.40 -19.85 -32.80
CA LEU A 18 20.00 -20.29 -32.70
C LEU A 18 19.68 -20.83 -31.29
N PHE A 19 20.55 -21.62 -30.68
CA PHE A 19 20.36 -22.09 -29.30
C PHE A 19 20.35 -20.94 -28.28
N LEU A 20 21.21 -19.93 -28.43
CA LEU A 20 21.26 -18.75 -27.55
C LEU A 20 20.01 -17.86 -27.69
N SER A 21 19.47 -17.72 -28.91
CA SER A 21 18.24 -16.95 -29.15
C SER A 21 16.98 -17.56 -28.51
N ASN A 22 16.98 -18.87 -28.26
CA ASN A 22 15.90 -19.57 -27.56
C ASN A 22 16.05 -19.52 -26.03
N PHE A 23 17.20 -19.09 -25.51
CA PHE A 23 17.44 -18.86 -24.08
C PHE A 23 16.97 -17.46 -23.65
N HIS A 24 15.76 -17.07 -24.04
CA HIS A 24 15.11 -15.93 -23.43
C HIS A 24 14.55 -16.34 -22.07
N THR A 25 15.33 -16.04 -21.02
CA THR A 25 14.97 -16.26 -19.63
C THR A 25 13.67 -15.50 -19.30
N SER A 26 12.55 -16.21 -19.14
CA SER A 26 11.34 -15.62 -18.56
C SER A 26 11.56 -15.40 -17.07
N LEU A 27 11.95 -14.18 -16.71
CA LEU A 27 12.04 -13.71 -15.33
C LEU A 27 10.94 -12.69 -15.04
N ALA A 28 9.68 -13.01 -15.37
CA ALA A 28 8.55 -12.07 -15.20
C ALA A 28 7.32 -12.63 -14.45
N SER A 29 7.31 -13.89 -14.02
CA SER A 29 6.08 -14.53 -13.50
C SER A 29 5.95 -14.60 -11.97
N THR A 30 7.01 -14.32 -11.20
CA THR A 30 6.96 -14.43 -9.72
C THR A 30 6.45 -13.15 -9.04
N SER A 31 6.66 -11.98 -9.65
CA SER A 31 6.28 -10.69 -9.06
C SER A 31 4.76 -10.44 -9.15
N SER A 32 4.12 -10.85 -10.25
CA SER A 32 2.68 -10.72 -10.44
C SER A 32 1.91 -11.61 -9.46
N THR A 33 2.30 -12.87 -9.33
CA THR A 33 1.70 -13.84 -8.40
C THR A 33 1.84 -13.42 -6.94
N THR A 34 3.00 -12.88 -6.56
CA THR A 34 3.24 -12.37 -5.20
C THR A 34 2.38 -11.14 -4.87
N THR A 35 2.24 -10.22 -5.82
CA THR A 35 1.40 -9.02 -5.64
C THR A 35 -0.07 -9.39 -5.49
N GLU A 36 -0.56 -10.35 -6.28
CA GLU A 36 -1.94 -10.84 -6.15
C GLU A 36 -2.19 -11.54 -4.81
N LYS A 37 -1.21 -12.29 -4.28
CA LYS A 37 -1.29 -12.85 -2.92
C LYS A 37 -1.49 -11.74 -1.87
N TYR A 38 -0.74 -10.64 -1.95
CA TYR A 38 -0.87 -9.52 -1.01
C TYR A 38 -2.21 -8.80 -1.12
N LYS A 39 -2.72 -8.62 -2.34
CA LYS A 39 -4.06 -8.05 -2.56
C LYS A 39 -5.15 -8.95 -1.99
N THR A 40 -5.06 -10.26 -2.18
CA THR A 40 -6.02 -11.23 -1.61
C THR A 40 -6.03 -11.18 -0.09
N TYR A 41 -4.86 -11.14 0.54
CA TYR A 41 -4.76 -10.96 2.00
C TYR A 41 -5.50 -9.70 2.48
N ILE A 42 -5.29 -8.55 1.81
CA ILE A 42 -5.98 -7.30 2.15
C ILE A 42 -7.50 -7.42 1.96
N LYS A 43 -7.96 -8.02 0.87
CA LYS A 43 -9.40 -8.24 0.63
C LYS A 43 -10.02 -9.07 1.74
N THR A 44 -9.36 -10.15 2.15
CA THR A 44 -9.80 -10.99 3.27
C THR A 44 -9.91 -10.19 4.57
N ALA A 45 -8.89 -9.40 4.91
CA ALA A 45 -8.91 -8.55 6.10
C ALA A 45 -10.01 -7.47 6.03
N CYS A 46 -10.20 -6.84 4.87
CA CYS A 46 -11.22 -5.81 4.70
C CYS A 46 -12.65 -6.34 4.78
N ASN A 47 -12.89 -7.60 4.44
CA ASN A 47 -14.22 -8.22 4.54
C ASN A 47 -14.75 -8.31 5.98
N SER A 48 -13.88 -8.28 7.00
CA SER A 48 -14.32 -8.27 8.40
C SER A 48 -14.60 -6.86 8.94
N THR A 49 -14.41 -5.81 8.14
CA THR A 49 -14.65 -4.43 8.56
C THR A 49 -16.08 -3.99 8.26
N THR A 50 -16.58 -2.97 8.97
CA THR A 50 -17.90 -2.38 8.72
C THR A 50 -18.01 -1.72 7.33
N TYR A 51 -16.88 -1.28 6.77
CA TYR A 51 -16.80 -0.58 5.49
C TYR A 51 -15.79 -1.25 4.54
N PRO A 52 -16.09 -2.45 4.00
CA PRO A 52 -15.13 -3.22 3.21
C PRO A 52 -14.65 -2.52 1.94
N LYS A 53 -15.51 -1.74 1.29
CA LYS A 53 -15.17 -1.03 0.05
C LYS A 53 -14.15 0.07 0.33
N GLU A 54 -14.38 0.86 1.36
CA GLU A 54 -13.53 1.96 1.82
C GLU A 54 -12.19 1.41 2.31
N CYS A 55 -12.21 0.31 3.07
CA CYS A 55 -11.01 -0.40 3.50
C CYS A 55 -10.16 -0.85 2.30
N ASN A 56 -10.77 -1.49 1.29
CA ASN A 56 -10.07 -1.93 0.08
C ASN A 56 -9.47 -0.74 -0.67
N ASN A 57 -10.24 0.33 -0.87
CA ASN A 57 -9.77 1.55 -1.54
C ASN A 57 -8.57 2.17 -0.81
N ALA A 58 -8.59 2.15 0.53
CA ALA A 58 -7.52 2.69 1.35
C ALA A 58 -6.25 1.83 1.31
N LEU A 59 -6.37 0.50 1.37
CA LEU A 59 -5.24 -0.40 1.65
C LEU A 59 -4.66 -1.12 0.42
N LEU A 60 -5.45 -1.40 -0.62
CA LEU A 60 -4.95 -2.09 -1.82
C LEU A 60 -3.76 -1.38 -2.50
N PRO A 61 -3.68 -0.03 -2.55
CA PRO A 61 -2.50 0.66 -3.07
C PRO A 61 -1.21 0.35 -2.30
N PHE A 62 -1.32 -0.14 -1.06
CA PHE A 62 -0.19 -0.47 -0.17
C PHE A 62 0.11 -1.98 -0.11
N ALA A 63 -0.49 -2.81 -0.97
CA ALA A 63 -0.32 -4.27 -0.95
C ALA A 63 1.14 -4.71 -0.90
N SER A 64 2.00 -4.13 -1.75
CA SER A 64 3.43 -4.46 -1.79
C SER A 64 4.23 -3.97 -0.57
N LYS A 65 3.72 -2.99 0.18
CA LYS A 65 4.29 -2.55 1.46
C LYS A 65 3.85 -3.47 2.61
N ILE A 66 2.58 -3.85 2.61
CA ILE A 66 1.95 -4.69 3.64
C ILE A 66 2.48 -6.14 3.57
N LYS A 67 2.72 -6.68 2.37
CA LYS A 67 3.31 -8.01 2.14
C LYS A 67 2.63 -9.16 2.92
N ALA A 68 1.31 -9.09 3.06
CA ALA A 68 0.52 -10.02 3.88
C ALA A 68 1.01 -10.16 5.34
N ASN A 69 1.61 -9.10 5.89
CA ASN A 69 2.02 -9.04 7.28
C ASN A 69 0.96 -8.26 8.10
N PRO A 70 0.40 -8.85 9.18
CA PRO A 70 -0.67 -8.23 9.97
C PRO A 70 -0.24 -6.95 10.67
N GLN A 71 0.99 -6.87 11.17
CA GLN A 71 1.50 -5.66 11.81
C GLN A 71 1.67 -4.52 10.80
N LYS A 72 2.22 -4.81 9.60
CA LYS A 72 2.31 -3.82 8.52
C LYS A 72 0.94 -3.38 8.04
N LEU A 73 -0.06 -4.27 8.04
CA LEU A 73 -1.45 -3.94 7.76
C LEU A 73 -1.98 -2.94 8.80
N CYS A 74 -1.84 -3.24 10.09
CA CYS A 74 -2.26 -2.37 11.19
C CYS A 74 -1.55 -1.01 11.15
N ASN A 75 -0.22 -0.98 11.05
CA ASN A 75 0.57 0.26 10.99
C ASN A 75 0.20 1.12 9.78
N THR A 76 -0.07 0.49 8.63
CA THR A 76 -0.54 1.20 7.43
C THR A 76 -1.95 1.76 7.64
N GLY A 77 -2.86 0.97 8.22
CA GLY A 77 -4.21 1.40 8.55
C GLY A 77 -4.23 2.59 9.51
N LEU A 78 -3.50 2.51 10.63
CA LEU A 78 -3.36 3.60 11.60
C LEU A 78 -2.78 4.86 10.95
N SER A 79 -1.74 4.73 10.13
CA SER A 79 -1.15 5.87 9.41
C SER A 79 -2.15 6.54 8.46
N ILE A 80 -2.97 5.77 7.75
CA ILE A 80 -4.04 6.28 6.89
C ILE A 80 -5.10 7.00 7.72
N SER A 81 -5.54 6.41 8.84
CA SER A 81 -6.53 7.00 9.74
C SER A 81 -6.06 8.33 10.33
N ILE A 82 -4.80 8.41 10.79
CA ILE A 82 -4.20 9.67 11.28
C ILE A 82 -4.24 10.75 10.19
N LYS A 83 -3.86 10.39 8.95
CA LYS A 83 -3.89 11.33 7.82
C LYS A 83 -5.32 11.80 7.51
N ALA A 84 -6.29 10.88 7.51
CA ALA A 84 -7.70 11.19 7.29
C ALA A 84 -8.25 12.12 8.38
N ALA A 85 -7.98 11.83 9.65
CA ALA A 85 -8.42 12.64 10.78
C ALA A 85 -7.80 14.06 10.74
N LYS A 86 -6.51 14.19 10.40
CA LYS A 86 -5.86 15.50 10.18
C LYS A 86 -6.52 16.29 9.04
N ASN A 87 -6.83 15.62 7.93
CA ASN A 87 -7.52 16.26 6.80
C ASN A 87 -8.95 16.68 7.18
N CYS A 88 -9.66 15.88 7.97
CA CYS A 88 -10.98 16.18 8.50
C CYS A 88 -10.93 17.43 9.40
N SER A 89 -10.03 17.43 10.39
CA SER A 89 -9.81 18.57 11.29
C SER A 89 -9.50 19.86 10.53
N SER A 90 -8.64 19.79 9.50
CA SER A 90 -8.32 20.94 8.65
C SER A 90 -9.52 21.44 7.84
N THR A 91 -10.29 20.52 7.27
CA THR A 91 -11.50 20.85 6.51
C THR A 91 -12.55 21.52 7.38
N ILE A 92 -12.82 20.96 8.55
CA ILE A 92 -13.80 21.49 9.51
C ILE A 92 -13.30 22.82 10.11
N SER A 93 -11.99 22.96 10.36
CA SER A 93 -11.40 24.23 10.78
C SER A 93 -11.60 25.34 9.75
N LYS A 94 -11.56 25.03 8.45
CA LYS A 94 -11.89 26.00 7.39
C LYS A 94 -13.39 26.32 7.40
N LEU A 95 -14.24 25.31 7.57
CA LEU A 95 -15.69 25.50 7.67
C LEU A 95 -16.06 26.46 8.82
N SER A 96 -15.40 26.36 9.97
CA SER A 96 -15.63 27.25 11.13
C SER A 96 -15.40 28.74 10.83
N LYS A 97 -14.68 29.07 9.76
CA LYS A 97 -14.33 30.44 9.34
C LYS A 97 -15.22 30.96 8.22
N ASN A 98 -16.17 30.15 7.73
CA ASN A 98 -17.07 30.57 6.67
C ASN A 98 -18.00 31.68 7.16
N LYS A 99 -18.29 32.64 6.27
CA LYS A 99 -19.27 33.68 6.53
C LYS A 99 -20.67 33.06 6.60
N GLY A 100 -21.54 33.62 7.45
CA GLY A 100 -22.93 33.19 7.56
C GLY A 100 -23.22 32.18 8.67
N LEU A 101 -22.20 31.76 9.44
CA LEU A 101 -22.41 30.93 10.64
C LEU A 101 -22.79 31.80 11.85
N THR A 102 -23.73 31.31 12.65
CA THR A 102 -24.07 31.84 13.96
C THR A 102 -22.99 31.51 15.00
N HIS A 103 -22.99 32.23 16.11
CA HIS A 103 -22.07 31.95 17.23
C HIS A 103 -22.22 30.52 17.76
N SER A 104 -23.44 29.98 17.80
CA SER A 104 -23.72 28.61 18.26
C SER A 104 -23.13 27.57 17.32
N GLU A 105 -23.30 27.74 16.01
CA GLU A 105 -22.72 26.83 15.01
C GLU A 105 -21.19 26.82 15.06
N VAL A 106 -20.57 28.00 15.22
CA VAL A 106 -19.11 28.08 15.40
C VAL A 106 -18.66 27.35 16.66
N ALA A 107 -19.39 27.46 17.77
CA ALA A 107 -19.07 26.74 19.01
C ALA A 107 -19.14 25.21 18.82
N ILE A 108 -20.23 24.70 18.24
CA ILE A 108 -20.40 23.26 17.95
C ILE A 108 -19.28 22.75 17.04
N ILE A 109 -18.89 23.52 16.03
CA ILE A 109 -17.80 23.15 15.13
C ILE A 109 -16.47 23.08 15.88
N LYS A 110 -16.22 23.99 16.84
CA LYS A 110 -15.00 23.95 17.67
C LYS A 110 -14.94 22.68 18.52
N ASP A 111 -16.04 22.32 19.18
CA ASP A 111 -16.12 21.09 19.98
C ASP A 111 -15.86 19.85 19.10
N CYS A 112 -16.37 19.85 17.86
CA CYS A 112 -16.07 18.79 16.89
C CYS A 112 -14.58 18.74 16.52
N ILE A 113 -13.94 19.90 16.31
CA ILE A 113 -12.50 19.98 16.03
C ILE A 113 -11.67 19.43 17.19
N GLU A 114 -12.06 19.73 18.43
CA GLU A 114 -11.40 19.23 19.64
C GLU A 114 -11.49 17.71 19.74
N ASN A 115 -12.70 17.14 19.61
CA ASN A 115 -12.87 15.68 19.59
C ASN A 115 -12.02 15.00 18.49
N ILE A 116 -11.91 15.60 17.30
CA ILE A 116 -11.07 15.04 16.22
C ILE A 116 -9.58 15.12 16.58
N LYS A 117 -9.14 16.17 17.28
CA LYS A 117 -7.74 16.28 17.75
C LYS A 117 -7.42 15.22 18.78
N ASP A 118 -8.33 14.97 19.71
CA ASP A 118 -8.17 13.91 20.71
C ASP A 118 -8.06 12.54 20.00
N SER A 119 -8.94 12.26 19.03
CA SER A 119 -8.83 11.04 18.21
C SER A 119 -7.51 10.94 17.44
N ILE A 120 -6.93 12.05 16.97
CA ILE A 120 -5.62 12.04 16.31
C ILE A 120 -4.53 11.61 17.30
N ASP A 121 -4.59 12.07 18.54
CA ASP A 121 -3.59 11.75 19.55
C ASP A 121 -3.72 10.30 20.04
N GLU A 122 -4.94 9.80 20.24
CA GLU A 122 -5.21 8.39 20.50
C GLU A 122 -4.69 7.48 19.36
N LEU A 123 -4.95 7.85 18.10
CA LEU A 123 -4.45 7.09 16.95
C LEU A 123 -2.91 7.05 16.89
N LYS A 124 -2.23 8.15 17.25
CA LYS A 124 -0.76 8.18 17.33
C LYS A 124 -0.27 7.29 18.46
N GLN A 125 -0.95 7.29 19.59
CA GLN A 125 -0.62 6.41 20.71
C GLN A 125 -0.74 4.94 20.28
N SER A 126 -1.84 4.55 19.63
CA SER A 126 -2.00 3.19 19.10
C SER A 126 -0.90 2.81 18.11
N LEU A 127 -0.46 3.75 17.26
CA LEU A 127 0.66 3.50 16.33
C LEU A 127 1.98 3.29 17.05
N ASN A 128 2.23 4.05 18.12
CA ASN A 128 3.42 3.90 18.95
C ASN A 128 3.44 2.56 19.68
N GLU A 129 2.31 2.15 20.26
CA GLU A 129 2.15 0.84 20.91
C GLU A 129 2.35 -0.32 19.93
N MET A 130 1.88 -0.20 18.67
CA MET A 130 2.15 -1.20 17.63
C MET A 130 3.63 -1.30 17.24
N GLY A 131 4.38 -0.20 17.35
CA GLY A 131 5.84 -0.22 17.17
C GLY A 131 6.54 -0.97 18.30
N GLN A 132 6.12 -0.76 19.54
CA GLN A 132 6.67 -1.49 20.70
C GLN A 132 6.41 -3.00 20.65
N LEU A 133 5.28 -3.42 20.07
CA LEU A 133 5.00 -4.84 19.85
C LEU A 133 5.94 -5.48 18.79
N GLU A 134 6.47 -4.69 17.84
CA GLU A 134 7.47 -5.16 16.86
C GLU A 134 8.78 -5.52 17.55
N ASP A 135 9.18 -4.73 18.54
CA ASP A 135 10.44 -4.93 19.26
C ASP A 135 10.40 -6.12 20.24
N LEU A 136 9.21 -6.66 20.52
CA LEU A 136 8.99 -7.76 21.46
C LEU A 136 8.78 -9.13 20.79
N MET A 137 8.72 -9.19 19.45
CA MET A 137 8.47 -10.40 18.66
C MET A 137 9.68 -10.79 17.81
#